data_AF-A0A536FTB4-F1
#
_entry.id   AF-A0A536FTB4-F1
#
_cell.length_a   1.000
_cell.length_b   1.000
_cell.length_c   1.000
_cell.angle_alpha   90.00
_cell.angle_beta   90.00
_cell.angle_gamma   90.00
#
_symmetry.space_group_name_H-M   'P 1'
#
loop_
_entity.id
_entity.type
_entity.pdbx_description
1 polymer ?
#
loop_
_entity_poly.entity_id
_entity_poly.type
_entity_poly.pdbx_seq_one_letter_code
_entity_poly.pdbx_strand_id
1 'polypeptide(L)'
;PGSTAREALDHFERAFWSAVDRNATVIRVVGEMASVRDSFTSERELLDFEAIFNMVCKRFPCVAVCQYDVRKFSGQAVLAALRAHPDIFDVSMGLLLK
;
A
#
# COMPACT_ATOMS: atom_id res chain seq x y z
N PRO A 1 -6.73 -10.26 1.48
CA PRO A 1 -7.11 -11.18 2.58
C PRO A 1 -8.49 -10.77 3.09
N GLY A 2 -9.45 -11.69 3.21
CA GLY A 2 -10.84 -11.34 3.51
C GLY A 2 -11.63 -10.86 2.29
N SER A 3 -12.90 -10.55 2.49
CA SER A 3 -13.87 -10.13 1.47
C SER A 3 -14.21 -8.64 1.54
N THR A 4 -13.66 -7.92 2.54
CA THR A 4 -13.86 -6.47 2.72
C THR A 4 -12.54 -5.77 3.05
N ALA A 5 -12.49 -4.46 2.79
CA ALA A 5 -11.35 -3.61 3.16
C ALA A 5 -11.03 -3.71 4.67
N ARG A 6 -12.05 -3.73 5.53
CA ARG A 6 -11.88 -3.87 6.99
C ARG A 6 -11.25 -5.21 7.36
N GLU A 7 -11.74 -6.32 6.81
CA GLU A 7 -11.16 -7.64 7.08
C GLU A 7 -9.71 -7.74 6.63
N ALA A 8 -9.38 -7.11 5.50
CA ALA A 8 -8.01 -7.04 5.02
C ALA A 8 -7.10 -6.25 5.97
N LEU A 9 -7.55 -5.08 6.45
CA LEU A 9 -6.82 -4.28 7.43
C LEU A 9 -6.61 -5.04 8.74
N ASP A 10 -7.67 -5.67 9.26
CA ASP A 10 -7.61 -6.46 10.50
C ASP A 10 -6.65 -7.65 10.35
N HIS A 11 -6.60 -8.27 9.16
CA HIS A 11 -5.65 -9.33 8.86
C HIS A 11 -4.21 -8.83 8.95
N PHE A 12 -3.89 -7.71 8.30
CA PHE A 12 -2.54 -7.14 8.33
C PHE A 12 -2.14 -6.71 9.74
N GLU A 13 -3.03 -6.04 10.48
CA GLU A 13 -2.74 -5.63 11.86
C GLU A 13 -2.44 -6.83 12.77
N ARG A 14 -3.25 -7.90 12.68
CA ARG A 14 -2.95 -9.15 13.43
C ARG A 14 -1.63 -9.77 13.02
N ALA A 15 -1.32 -9.81 11.72
CA ALA A 15 -0.06 -10.36 11.23
C ALA A 15 1.14 -9.54 11.72
N PHE A 16 1.03 -8.22 11.77
CA PHE A 16 2.07 -7.33 12.24
C PHE A 16 2.31 -7.46 13.74
N TRP A 17 1.25 -7.51 14.56
CA TRP A 17 1.37 -7.81 15.99
C TRP A 17 2.07 -9.14 16.23
N SER A 18 1.64 -10.18 15.52
CA SER A 18 2.24 -11.50 15.62
C SER A 18 3.74 -11.50 15.26
N ALA A 19 4.18 -10.66 14.32
CA ALA A 19 5.58 -10.51 13.98
C ALA A 19 6.37 -9.76 15.06
N VAL A 20 5.80 -8.69 15.63
CA VAL A 20 6.40 -7.94 16.75
C VAL A 20 6.53 -8.81 17.99
N ASP A 21 5.52 -9.61 18.32
CA ASP A 21 5.55 -10.56 19.45
C ASP A 21 6.67 -11.61 19.30
N ARG A 22 7.07 -11.91 18.06
CA ARG A 22 8.22 -12.77 17.73
C ARG A 22 9.55 -12.02 17.63
N ASN A 23 9.62 -10.78 18.11
CA ASN A 23 10.80 -9.92 18.07
C ASN A 23 11.32 -9.63 16.65
N ALA A 24 10.43 -9.53 15.65
CA ALA A 24 10.83 -9.09 14.32
C ALA A 24 11.37 -7.66 14.38
N THR A 25 12.59 -7.47 13.87
CA THR A 25 13.23 -6.13 13.80
C THR A 25 12.74 -5.31 12.61
N VAL A 26 12.15 -5.98 11.60
CA VAL A 26 11.54 -5.33 10.43
C VAL A 26 10.44 -6.24 9.85
N ILE A 27 9.34 -5.62 9.40
CA ILE A 27 8.27 -6.23 8.63
C ILE A 27 8.36 -5.67 7.22
N ARG A 28 8.34 -6.53 6.20
CA ARG A 28 8.35 -6.11 4.79
C ARG A 28 7.06 -6.54 4.12
N VAL A 29 6.36 -5.59 3.50
CA VAL A 29 5.11 -5.87 2.77
C VAL A 29 5.25 -5.42 1.33
N VAL A 30 4.80 -6.27 0.41
CA VAL A 30 4.68 -5.92 -1.00
C VAL A 30 3.23 -6.06 -1.39
N GLY A 31 2.64 -4.97 -1.87
CA GLY A 31 1.30 -4.95 -2.45
C GLY A 31 1.39 -4.96 -3.98
N GLU A 32 0.83 -5.96 -4.64
CA GLU A 32 0.66 -5.95 -6.10
C GLU A 32 -0.71 -5.33 -6.39
N MET A 33 -0.72 -4.06 -6.78
CA MET A 33 -1.96 -3.27 -6.74
C MET A 33 -2.91 -3.60 -7.91
N ALA A 34 -2.43 -4.20 -9.00
CA ALA A 34 -3.33 -4.59 -10.08
C ALA A 34 -4.31 -5.69 -9.66
N SER A 35 -3.85 -6.70 -8.92
CA SER A 35 -4.72 -7.74 -8.36
C SER A 35 -5.60 -7.19 -7.23
N VAL A 36 -5.07 -6.25 -6.43
CA VAL A 36 -5.86 -5.57 -5.41
C VAL A 36 -7.00 -4.77 -6.06
N ARG A 37 -6.74 -4.09 -7.20
CA ARG A 37 -7.73 -3.29 -7.93
C ARG A 37 -8.97 -4.09 -8.31
N ASP A 38 -8.80 -5.35 -8.68
CA ASP A 38 -9.89 -6.27 -9.05
C ASP A 38 -10.83 -6.59 -7.87
N SER A 39 -10.39 -6.30 -6.63
CA SER A 39 -11.18 -6.49 -5.41
C SER A 39 -12.00 -5.25 -5.00
N PHE A 40 -11.90 -4.13 -5.73
CA PHE A 40 -12.57 -2.87 -5.39
C PHE A 40 -13.45 -2.37 -6.54
N THR A 41 -14.57 -1.75 -6.19
CA THR A 41 -15.52 -1.22 -7.19
C THR A 41 -14.94 -0.02 -7.93
N SER A 42 -14.11 0.78 -7.25
CA SER A 42 -13.51 1.99 -7.83
C SER A 42 -12.07 2.21 -7.38
N GLU A 43 -11.31 2.97 -8.18
CA GLU A 43 -9.96 3.41 -7.80
C GLU A 43 -9.97 4.25 -6.53
N ARG A 44 -11.01 5.07 -6.33
CA ARG A 44 -11.17 5.88 -5.11
C ARG A 44 -11.26 5.00 -3.87
N GLU A 45 -12.09 3.95 -3.92
CA GLU A 45 -12.24 3.01 -2.81
C GLU A 45 -10.93 2.29 -2.47
N LEU A 46 -10.17 1.90 -3.51
CA LEU A 46 -8.84 1.31 -3.35
C LEU A 46 -7.85 2.30 -2.71
N LEU A 47 -7.83 3.56 -3.15
CA LEU A 47 -6.95 4.58 -2.60
C LEU A 47 -7.31 4.94 -1.15
N ASP A 48 -8.59 4.95 -0.80
CA ASP A 48 -9.04 5.13 0.59
C ASP A 48 -8.58 3.97 1.47
N PHE A 49 -8.67 2.73 0.98
CA PHE A 49 -8.12 1.55 1.66
C PHE A 49 -6.60 1.65 1.85
N GLU A 50 -5.85 2.02 0.79
CA GLU A 50 -4.40 2.16 0.85
C GLU A 50 -3.97 3.25 1.85
N ALA A 51 -4.68 4.38 1.89
CA ALA A 51 -4.42 5.44 2.86
C ALA A 51 -4.55 4.94 4.31
N ILE A 52 -5.56 4.12 4.61
CA ILE A 52 -5.74 3.52 5.94
C ILE A 52 -4.67 2.45 6.19
N PHE A 53 -4.36 1.62 5.20
CA PHE A 53 -3.30 0.61 5.31
C PHE A 53 -1.92 1.25 5.60
N ASN A 54 -1.63 2.40 4.99
CA ASN A 54 -0.42 3.17 5.27
C ASN A 54 -0.36 3.65 6.72
N MET A 55 -1.50 4.05 7.30
CA MET A 55 -1.57 4.41 8.72
C MET A 55 -1.37 3.19 9.63
N VAL A 56 -1.86 2.01 9.24
CA VAL A 56 -1.57 0.76 9.96
C VAL A 56 -0.07 0.47 9.92
N CYS A 57 0.58 0.51 8.75
CA CYS A 57 2.01 0.22 8.61
C CYS A 57 2.89 1.13 9.48
N LYS A 58 2.56 2.43 9.58
CA LYS A 58 3.31 3.42 10.39
C LYS A 58 3.34 3.11 11.90
N ARG A 59 2.47 2.23 12.39
CA ARG A 59 2.43 1.82 13.81
C ARG A 59 3.44 0.71 14.15
N PHE A 60 4.10 0.14 13.15
CA PHE A 60 4.99 -1.01 13.27
C PHE A 60 6.35 -0.71 12.63
N PRO A 61 7.41 -1.50 12.90
CA PRO A 61 8.68 -1.41 12.17
C PRO A 61 8.51 -1.99 10.75
N CYS A 62 7.64 -1.37 9.95
CA CYS A 62 7.20 -1.88 8.66
C CYS A 62 7.72 -1.01 7.51
N VAL A 63 8.20 -1.68 6.46
CA VAL A 63 8.46 -1.10 5.14
C VAL A 63 7.49 -1.74 4.15
N ALA A 64 6.61 -0.93 3.57
CA ALA A 64 5.64 -1.36 2.57
C ALA A 64 6.01 -0.79 1.20
N VAL A 65 5.87 -1.61 0.16
CA VAL A 65 6.04 -1.20 -1.25
C VAL A 65 4.79 -1.60 -2.03
N CYS A 66 4.10 -0.62 -2.59
CA CYS A 66 2.95 -0.84 -3.47
C CYS A 66 3.39 -0.76 -4.94
N GLN A 67 3.22 -1.85 -5.68
CA GLN A 67 3.57 -1.96 -7.09
C GLN A 67 2.34 -1.69 -7.96
N TYR A 68 2.48 -0.77 -8.91
CA TYR A 68 1.39 -0.34 -9.79
C TYR A 68 1.69 -0.70 -11.25
N ASP A 69 0.69 -1.25 -11.95
CA ASP A 69 0.73 -1.43 -13.40
C ASP A 69 0.10 -0.21 -14.09
N VAL A 70 0.92 0.65 -14.70
CA VAL A 70 0.45 1.86 -15.38
C VAL A 70 -0.53 1.61 -16.53
N ARG A 71 -0.64 0.37 -17.03
CA ARG A 71 -1.63 -0.01 -18.05
C ARG A 71 -3.02 -0.26 -17.46
N LYS A 72 -3.12 -0.42 -16.14
CA LYS A 72 -4.37 -0.78 -15.42
C LYS A 72 -4.89 0.32 -14.50
N PHE A 73 -4.11 1.37 -14.26
CA PHE A 73 -4.49 2.51 -13.42
C PHE A 73 -4.58 3.79 -14.24
N SER A 74 -5.55 4.64 -13.90
CA SER A 74 -5.61 5.98 -14.47
C SER A 74 -4.38 6.81 -14.08
N GLY A 75 -4.00 7.77 -14.93
CA GLY A 75 -2.89 8.69 -14.60
C GLY A 75 -3.13 9.50 -13.32
N GLN A 76 -4.40 9.79 -13.00
CA GLN A 76 -4.79 10.43 -11.74
C GLN A 76 -4.55 9.51 -10.54
N ALA A 77 -4.88 8.22 -10.65
CA ALA A 77 -4.62 7.23 -9.61
C ALA A 77 -3.11 7.03 -9.39
N VAL A 78 -2.32 6.93 -10.46
CA VAL A 78 -0.85 6.83 -10.36
C VAL A 78 -0.26 8.07 -9.67
N LEU A 79 -0.71 9.27 -10.03
CA LEU A 79 -0.26 10.50 -9.38
C LEU A 79 -0.67 10.55 -7.90
N ALA A 80 -1.87 10.09 -7.57
CA ALA A 80 -2.33 9.99 -6.18
C ALA A 80 -1.47 9.02 -5.37
N ALA A 81 -1.16 7.85 -5.93
CA ALA A 81 -0.26 6.88 -5.33
C ALA A 81 1.13 7.48 -5.09
N LEU A 82 1.75 8.13 -6.08
CA LEU A 82 3.05 8.79 -5.89
C LEU A 82 3.02 9.85 -4.78
N ARG A 83 1.94 10.64 -4.66
CA ARG A 83 1.77 11.62 -3.58
C ARG A 83 1.62 11.00 -2.20
N ALA A 84 1.12 9.78 -2.10
CA ALA A 84 0.97 9.07 -0.83
C ALA A 84 2.29 8.52 -0.28
N HIS A 85 3.35 8.48 -1.10
CA HIS A 85 4.66 7.89 -0.77
C HIS A 85 5.75 8.97 -0.77
N PRO A 86 5.89 9.76 0.31
CA PRO A 86 6.81 10.89 0.35
C PRO A 86 8.28 10.49 0.21
N ASP A 87 8.60 9.23 0.53
CA ASP A 87 9.89 8.56 0.32
C ASP A 87 10.30 8.50 -1.16
N ILE A 88 9.35 8.65 -2.09
CA ILE A 88 9.62 8.71 -3.53
C ILE A 88 10.04 10.12 -3.97
N PHE A 89 9.67 11.19 -3.24
CA PHE A 89 9.99 12.57 -3.67
C PHE A 89 11.45 12.97 -3.45
N ASP A 90 12.18 12.26 -2.59
CA ASP A 90 13.65 12.39 -2.51
C ASP A 90 14.35 11.75 -3.72
N VAL A 91 13.61 10.98 -4.54
CA VAL A 91 14.04 10.50 -5.85
C VAL A 91 13.60 11.52 -6.90
N SER A 92 14.54 12.06 -7.68
CA SER A 92 14.24 13.07 -8.70
C SER A 92 13.08 12.64 -9.60
N MET A 93 12.02 13.44 -9.69
CA MET A 93 10.91 13.24 -10.62
C MET A 93 11.35 13.11 -12.10
N GLY A 94 12.53 13.64 -12.45
CA GLY A 94 13.15 13.48 -13.77
C GLY A 94 13.68 12.07 -14.07
N LEU A 95 13.74 11.18 -13.08
CA LEU A 95 14.05 9.75 -13.26
C LEU A 95 12.78 8.91 -13.52
N LEU A 96 11.61 9.38 -13.08
CA LEU A 96 10.33 8.66 -13.22
C LEU A 96 9.62 8.93 -14.56
N LEU A 97 10.00 10.00 -15.25
CA LEU A 97 9.33 10.49 -16.48
C LEU A 97 10.21 10.35 -17.74
N LYS A 98 11.21 9.47 -17.73
CA LYS A 98 12.06 9.19 -18.90
C LYS A 98 11.55 8.00 -19.70
#